data_AF-A0ABD0C5B3-F1
#
_entry.id   AF-A0ABD0C5B3-F1
#
_cell.length_a   1.000
_cell.length_b   1.000
_cell.length_c   1.000
_cell.angle_alpha   90.00
_cell.angle_beta   90.00
_cell.angle_gamma   90.00
#
_symmetry.space_group_name_H-M   'P 1'
#
loop_
_entity.id
_entity.type
_entity.pdbx_description
1 polymer ?
#
loop_
_entity_poly.entity_id
_entity_poly.type
_entity_poly.pdbx_seq_one_letter_code
_entity_poly.pdbx_strand_id
1 'polypeptide(L)'
;MPYGLGAESIDAALNYYVASNYSPRVMNFLHCFYGVGAIISPNIMAFALLKANWHAGYLWTAILQGFILFVCIISLPLWKVNEKANVDSETSESVGIMSSLKVPGVIFTLFTFFSYYAGEATYFLWTSSYFAGTKRNINSELIASFGSLLFGGLMLGRLIAGFISHRLSDKKLIRIGLITEAI
;
A
#
# COMPACT_ATOMS: atom_id res chain seq x y z
N MET A 1 13.41 13.62 -11.78
CA MET A 1 12.06 13.57 -11.21
C MET A 1 12.19 13.22 -9.73
N PRO A 2 11.47 13.87 -8.80
CA PRO A 2 11.43 13.38 -7.42
C PRO A 2 10.82 11.98 -7.45
N TYR A 3 11.54 10.98 -6.94
CA TYR A 3 11.17 9.56 -7.00
C TYR A 3 9.74 9.26 -6.49
N GLY A 4 9.21 10.12 -5.61
CA GLY A 4 7.83 10.03 -5.12
C GLY A 4 6.76 10.20 -6.20
N LEU A 5 6.90 11.16 -7.13
CA LEU A 5 5.85 11.44 -8.12
C LEU A 5 5.60 10.25 -9.06
N GLY A 6 6.65 9.50 -9.42
CA GLY A 6 6.52 8.32 -10.28
C GLY A 6 5.84 7.16 -9.56
N ALA A 7 6.26 6.87 -8.33
CA ALA A 7 5.68 5.80 -7.53
C ALA A 7 4.21 6.08 -7.17
N GLU A 8 3.89 7.31 -6.78
CA GLU A 8 2.52 7.74 -6.45
C GLU A 8 1.61 7.74 -7.67
N SER A 9 2.12 8.12 -8.85
CA SER A 9 1.33 8.05 -10.09
C SER A 9 0.96 6.62 -10.46
N ILE A 10 1.90 5.68 -10.32
CA ILE A 10 1.66 4.26 -10.57
C ILE A 10 0.64 3.72 -9.57
N ASP A 11 0.80 4.04 -8.28
CA ASP A 11 -0.12 3.60 -7.24
C ASP A 11 -1.54 4.15 -7.47
N ALA A 12 -1.69 5.45 -7.75
CA ALA A 12 -2.98 6.06 -8.04
C ALA A 12 -3.67 5.43 -9.27
N ALA A 13 -2.93 5.22 -10.36
CA ALA A 13 -3.47 4.62 -11.57
C ALA A 13 -3.91 3.16 -11.35
N LEU A 14 -3.10 2.38 -10.62
CA LEU A 14 -3.38 0.97 -10.38
C LEU A 14 -4.55 0.78 -9.40
N ASN A 15 -4.63 1.59 -8.33
CA ASN A 15 -5.79 1.60 -7.44
C ASN A 15 -7.08 2.00 -8.17
N TYR A 16 -7.03 3.02 -9.02
CA TYR A 16 -8.20 3.41 -9.83
C TYR A 16 -8.65 2.29 -10.78
N TYR A 17 -7.69 1.64 -11.46
CA TYR A 17 -7.98 0.54 -12.38
C TYR A 17 -8.60 -0.67 -11.65
N VAL A 18 -8.06 -1.05 -10.50
CA VAL A 18 -8.59 -2.18 -9.70
C VAL A 18 -9.96 -1.84 -9.11
N ALA A 19 -10.17 -0.60 -8.65
CA ALA A 19 -11.46 -0.18 -8.10
C ALA A 19 -12.58 -0.13 -9.15
N SER A 20 -12.27 0.20 -10.41
CA SER A 20 -13.25 0.29 -11.49
C SER A 20 -13.54 -1.07 -12.16
N ASN A 21 -12.54 -1.97 -12.23
CA ASN A 21 -12.66 -3.22 -13.00
C ASN A 21 -12.77 -4.49 -12.15
N TYR A 22 -12.44 -4.43 -10.85
CA TYR A 22 -12.37 -5.62 -9.99
C TYR A 22 -13.08 -5.44 -8.65
N SER A 23 -13.40 -6.57 -8.02
CA SER A 23 -14.04 -6.58 -6.70
C SER A 23 -13.13 -6.05 -5.58
N PRO A 24 -13.70 -5.58 -4.45
CA PRO A 24 -12.94 -5.14 -3.26
C PRO A 24 -11.96 -6.18 -2.70
N ARG A 25 -12.15 -7.47 -3.02
CA ARG A 25 -11.23 -8.54 -2.67
C ARG A 25 -9.87 -8.41 -3.36
N VAL A 26 -9.88 -8.09 -4.66
CA VAL A 26 -8.65 -7.90 -5.45
C VAL A 26 -7.88 -6.70 -4.93
N MET A 27 -8.59 -5.63 -4.54
CA MET A 27 -7.98 -4.46 -3.89
C MET A 27 -7.29 -4.84 -2.58
N ASN A 28 -7.95 -5.62 -1.70
CA ASN A 28 -7.35 -6.07 -0.45
C ASN A 28 -6.13 -6.99 -0.67
N PHE A 29 -6.17 -7.88 -1.67
CA PHE A 29 -5.03 -8.71 -2.02
C PHE A 29 -3.85 -7.90 -2.58
N LEU A 30 -4.11 -6.94 -3.46
CA LEU A 30 -3.09 -6.06 -4.01
C LEU A 30 -2.29 -5.38 -2.89
N HIS A 31 -2.99 -4.79 -1.93
CA HIS A 31 -2.34 -4.14 -0.80
C HIS A 31 -1.73 -5.12 0.22
N CYS A 32 -2.21 -6.37 0.28
CA CYS A 32 -1.51 -7.42 1.04
C CYS A 32 -0.14 -7.72 0.42
N PHE A 33 -0.05 -7.80 -0.91
CA PHE A 33 1.22 -7.97 -1.63
C PHE A 33 2.14 -6.75 -1.51
N TYR A 34 1.60 -5.55 -1.36
CA TYR A 34 2.38 -4.38 -0.95
C TYR A 34 3.11 -4.63 0.38
N GLY A 35 2.43 -5.17 1.39
CA GLY A 35 3.04 -5.54 2.67
C GLY A 35 4.17 -6.58 2.53
N VAL A 36 4.01 -7.56 1.63
CA VAL A 36 5.08 -8.52 1.30
C VAL A 36 6.30 -7.80 0.71
N GLY A 37 6.08 -6.87 -0.23
CA GLY A 37 7.15 -6.05 -0.79
C GLY A 37 7.87 -5.19 0.26
N ALA A 38 7.11 -4.58 1.17
CA ALA A 38 7.65 -3.78 2.27
C ALA A 38 8.52 -4.60 3.24
N ILE A 39 8.20 -5.88 3.45
CA ILE A 39 9.02 -6.79 4.26
C ILE A 39 10.27 -7.25 3.50
N ILE A 40 10.16 -7.57 2.22
CA ILE A 40 11.30 -8.06 1.41
C ILE A 40 12.34 -6.95 1.17
N SER A 41 11.90 -5.70 0.97
CA SER A 41 12.78 -4.61 0.53
C SER A 41 13.95 -4.29 1.49
N PRO A 42 13.74 -4.14 2.83
CA PRO A 42 14.83 -3.93 3.77
C PRO A 42 15.75 -5.15 3.89
N ASN A 43 15.22 -6.36 3.72
CA ASN A 43 16.00 -7.60 3.80
C ASN A 43 17.00 -7.72 2.64
N ILE A 44 16.64 -7.24 1.43
CA ILE A 44 17.58 -7.17 0.30
C ILE A 44 18.76 -6.28 0.64
N MET A 45 18.50 -5.09 1.21
CA MET A 45 19.57 -4.16 1.58
C MET A 45 20.42 -4.69 2.74
N ALA A 46 19.79 -5.29 3.77
CA ALA A 46 20.50 -5.90 4.88
C ALA A 46 21.43 -7.04 4.41
N PHE A 47 20.94 -7.90 3.52
CA PHE A 47 21.74 -8.98 2.94
C PHE A 47 22.91 -8.45 2.10
N ALA A 48 22.69 -7.37 1.34
CA ALA A 48 23.73 -6.71 0.55
C ALA A 48 24.83 -6.12 1.44
N LEU A 49 24.48 -5.55 2.60
CA LEU A 49 25.46 -5.02 3.55
C LEU A 49 26.25 -6.12 4.28
N LEU A 50 25.65 -7.30 4.48
CA LEU A 50 26.34 -8.44 5.09
C LEU A 50 27.32 -9.15 4.14
N LYS A 51 26.99 -9.21 2.85
CA LYS A 51 27.73 -10.00 1.85
C LYS A 51 28.56 -9.16 0.88
N ALA A 52 28.24 -7.88 0.74
CA ALA A 52 28.79 -6.99 -0.29
C ALA A 52 28.83 -5.54 0.23
N ASN A 53 28.51 -4.57 -0.65
CA ASN A 53 28.52 -3.13 -0.36
C ASN A 53 27.15 -2.52 -0.65
N TRP A 54 26.90 -1.32 -0.10
CA TRP A 54 25.66 -0.57 -0.31
C TRP A 54 25.33 -0.34 -1.80
N HIS A 55 26.34 -0.10 -2.66
CA HIS A 55 26.18 -0.04 -4.12
C HIS A 55 25.53 -1.31 -4.70
N ALA A 56 25.93 -2.49 -4.22
CA ALA A 56 25.39 -3.76 -4.69
C ALA A 56 23.93 -3.92 -4.25
N GLY A 57 23.57 -3.44 -3.06
CA GLY A 57 22.18 -3.41 -2.58
C GLY A 57 21.28 -2.60 -3.49
N TYR A 58 21.71 -1.39 -3.89
CA TYR A 58 20.98 -0.57 -4.86
C TYR A 58 20.90 -1.19 -6.25
N LEU A 59 21.94 -1.90 -6.69
CA LEU A 59 21.91 -2.61 -7.97
C LEU A 59 20.92 -3.78 -7.94
N TRP A 60 20.87 -4.55 -6.86
CA TRP A 60 19.93 -5.67 -6.70
C TRP A 60 18.48 -5.19 -6.68
N THR A 61 18.18 -4.09 -5.97
CA THR A 61 16.84 -3.50 -5.99
C THR A 61 16.48 -2.96 -7.36
N ALA A 62 17.42 -2.34 -8.08
CA ALA A 62 17.19 -1.86 -9.44
C ALA A 62 16.90 -3.00 -10.43
N ILE A 63 17.62 -4.13 -10.34
CA ILE A 63 17.38 -5.32 -11.16
C ILE A 63 15.99 -5.89 -10.87
N LEU A 64 15.62 -6.02 -9.60
CA LEU A 64 14.30 -6.51 -9.19
C LEU A 64 13.18 -5.59 -9.72
N GLN A 65 13.33 -4.28 -9.58
CA GLN A 65 12.38 -3.29 -10.08
C GLN A 65 12.28 -3.33 -11.62
N GLY A 66 13.40 -3.49 -12.31
CA GLY A 66 13.44 -3.68 -13.76
C GLY A 66 12.73 -4.95 -14.21
N PHE A 67 12.87 -6.04 -13.47
CA PHE A 67 12.14 -7.28 -13.71
C PHE A 67 10.63 -7.11 -13.53
N ILE A 68 10.19 -6.45 -12.46
CA ILE A 68 8.77 -6.13 -12.23
C ILE A 68 8.23 -5.27 -13.39
N LEU A 69 8.98 -4.24 -13.81
CA LEU A 69 8.61 -3.40 -14.94
C LEU A 69 8.47 -4.22 -16.24
N PHE A 70 9.40 -5.13 -16.50
CA PHE A 70 9.35 -6.02 -17.67
C PHE A 70 8.10 -6.92 -17.66
N VAL A 71 7.77 -7.52 -16.52
CA VAL A 71 6.55 -8.31 -16.35
C VAL A 71 5.31 -7.44 -16.58
N CYS A 72 5.28 -6.21 -16.06
CA CYS A 72 4.20 -5.26 -16.30
C CYS A 72 4.03 -4.92 -17.79
N ILE A 73 5.12 -4.69 -18.52
CA ILE A 73 5.06 -4.43 -19.97
C ILE A 73 4.46 -5.62 -20.73
N ILE A 74 4.83 -6.84 -20.35
CA ILE A 74 4.27 -8.06 -20.95
C ILE A 74 2.79 -8.25 -20.58
N SER A 75 2.36 -7.78 -19.40
CA SER A 75 0.98 -7.91 -18.94
C SER A 75 0.04 -6.82 -19.46
N LEU A 76 0.56 -5.71 -20.01
CA LEU A 76 -0.23 -4.65 -20.67
C LEU A 76 -1.31 -5.16 -21.65
N PRO A 77 -1.06 -6.11 -22.58
CA PRO A 77 -2.09 -6.62 -23.48
C PRO A 77 -3.28 -7.27 -22.75
N LEU A 78 -3.08 -7.84 -21.56
CA LEU A 78 -4.16 -8.41 -20.75
C LEU A 78 -5.10 -7.32 -20.20
N TRP A 79 -4.58 -6.11 -19.99
CA TRP A 79 -5.34 -5.01 -19.40
C TRP A 79 -6.24 -4.32 -20.43
N LYS A 80 -5.82 -4.33 -21.71
CA LYS A 80 -6.59 -3.80 -22.86
C LYS A 80 -7.90 -4.56 -23.15
N VAL A 81 -8.04 -5.78 -22.63
CA VAL A 81 -9.27 -6.58 -22.80
C VAL A 81 -10.45 -5.96 -22.02
N ASN A 82 -10.19 -5.39 -20.84
CA ASN A 82 -11.20 -4.68 -20.04
C ASN A 82 -11.49 -3.25 -20.56
N GLU A 83 -10.54 -2.66 -21.30
CA GLU A 83 -10.70 -1.35 -21.93
C GLU A 83 -11.83 -1.38 -22.98
N LYS A 84 -11.90 -2.44 -23.80
CA LYS A 84 -12.96 -2.63 -24.80
C LYS A 84 -14.39 -2.72 -24.22
N ALA A 85 -14.54 -3.08 -22.94
CA ALA A 85 -15.84 -3.11 -22.27
C ALA A 85 -16.25 -1.74 -21.69
N ASN A 86 -15.29 -0.85 -21.43
CA ASN A 86 -15.54 0.49 -20.87
C ASN A 86 -15.69 1.58 -21.95
N VAL A 87 -15.17 1.37 -23.17
CA VAL A 87 -15.28 2.37 -24.27
C VAL A 87 -16.74 2.67 -24.65
N ASP A 88 -17.68 1.74 -24.43
CA ASP A 88 -19.12 2.00 -24.63
C ASP A 88 -19.74 2.90 -23.53
N SER A 89 -18.97 3.25 -22.49
CA SER A 89 -19.40 4.09 -21.36
C SER A 89 -18.60 5.40 -21.19
N GLU A 90 -17.57 5.64 -22.01
CA GLU A 90 -16.63 6.78 -21.90
C GLU A 90 -17.15 8.11 -22.50
N THR A 91 -18.46 8.32 -22.55
CA THR A 91 -19.03 9.68 -22.71
C THR A 91 -19.33 10.35 -21.37
N SER A 92 -18.61 10.03 -20.30
CA SER A 92 -18.65 10.81 -19.06
C SER A 92 -17.44 11.73 -19.00
N GLU A 93 -17.68 13.03 -19.15
CA GLU A 93 -16.70 14.09 -18.97
C GLU A 93 -15.81 13.83 -17.74
N SER A 94 -14.49 14.00 -17.90
CA SER A 94 -13.56 13.93 -16.78
C SER A 94 -14.00 14.93 -15.71
N VAL A 95 -14.52 14.44 -14.59
CA VAL A 95 -14.94 15.28 -13.47
C VAL A 95 -13.71 16.02 -12.96
N GLY A 96 -13.65 17.33 -13.22
CA GLY A 96 -12.53 18.17 -12.78
C GLY A 96 -12.31 18.07 -11.27
N ILE A 97 -11.06 18.26 -10.82
CA ILE A 97 -10.69 18.21 -9.38
C ILE A 97 -11.61 19.10 -8.53
N MET A 98 -12.00 20.25 -9.09
CA MET A 98 -12.89 21.22 -8.44
C MET A 98 -14.34 20.74 -8.32
N SER A 99 -14.85 19.92 -9.26
CA SER A 99 -16.18 19.31 -9.14
C SER A 99 -16.16 18.10 -8.22
N SER A 100 -15.08 17.33 -8.19
CA SER A 100 -14.89 16.24 -7.22
C SER A 100 -14.87 16.74 -5.77
N LEU A 101 -14.24 17.90 -5.49
CA LEU A 101 -14.24 18.52 -4.17
C LEU A 101 -15.61 19.03 -3.71
N LYS A 102 -16.52 19.33 -4.64
CA LYS A 102 -17.89 19.79 -4.35
C LYS A 102 -18.84 18.65 -3.97
N VAL A 103 -18.44 17.39 -4.17
CA VAL A 103 -19.27 16.23 -3.81
C VAL A 103 -19.38 16.14 -2.29
N PRO A 104 -20.60 16.05 -1.73
CA PRO A 104 -20.80 15.98 -0.30
C PRO A 104 -20.12 14.72 0.28
N GLY A 105 -19.21 14.92 1.24
CA GLY A 105 -18.48 13.83 1.89
C GLY A 105 -17.04 13.62 1.39
N VAL A 106 -16.64 14.18 0.25
CA VAL A 106 -15.27 14.00 -0.27
C VAL A 106 -14.23 14.65 0.63
N ILE A 107 -14.48 15.88 1.10
CA ILE A 107 -13.56 16.56 2.02
C ILE A 107 -13.37 15.77 3.33
N PHE A 108 -14.46 15.23 3.90
CA PHE A 108 -14.38 14.38 5.08
C PHE A 108 -13.58 13.10 4.81
N THR A 109 -13.80 12.47 3.65
CA THR A 109 -13.06 11.28 3.23
C THR A 109 -11.57 11.57 3.10
N LEU A 110 -11.20 12.69 2.46
CA LEU A 110 -9.80 13.13 2.35
C LEU A 110 -9.17 13.36 3.72
N PHE A 111 -9.89 14.02 4.64
CA PHE A 111 -9.39 14.23 5.99
C PHE A 111 -9.22 12.92 6.77
N THR A 112 -10.15 11.97 6.62
CA THR A 112 -10.04 10.63 7.21
C THR A 112 -8.83 9.88 6.64
N PHE A 113 -8.65 9.87 5.32
CA PHE A 113 -7.49 9.24 4.67
C PHE A 113 -6.18 9.88 5.14
N PHE A 114 -6.13 11.21 5.19
CA PHE A 114 -4.97 11.94 5.68
C PHE A 114 -4.65 11.59 7.14
N SER A 115 -5.67 11.59 8.02
CA SER A 115 -5.49 11.28 9.44
C SER A 115 -5.03 9.84 9.65
N TYR A 116 -5.63 8.89 8.93
CA TYR A 116 -5.25 7.49 8.94
C TYR A 116 -3.77 7.33 8.52
N TYR A 117 -3.38 7.89 7.37
CA TYR A 117 -2.02 7.75 6.87
C TYR A 117 -0.99 8.49 7.72
N ALA A 118 -1.36 9.66 8.29
CA ALA A 118 -0.50 10.39 9.23
C ALA A 118 -0.27 9.60 10.52
N GLY A 119 -1.31 8.95 11.05
CA GLY A 119 -1.20 8.04 12.19
C GLY A 119 -0.28 6.86 11.86
N GLU A 120 -0.53 6.18 10.74
CA GLU A 120 0.28 5.05 10.27
C GLU A 120 1.76 5.44 10.11
N ALA A 121 2.05 6.56 9.46
CA ALA A 121 3.41 7.07 9.28
C ALA A 121 4.09 7.44 10.60
N THR A 122 3.34 8.02 11.54
CA THR A 122 3.87 8.38 12.87
C THR A 122 4.23 7.13 13.66
N TYR A 123 3.33 6.13 13.72
CA TYR A 123 3.62 4.85 14.35
C TYR A 123 4.84 4.19 13.69
N PHE A 124 4.84 4.06 12.38
CA PHE A 124 5.95 3.46 11.65
C PHE A 124 7.31 4.10 11.98
N LEU A 125 7.38 5.43 11.98
CA LEU A 125 8.64 6.16 12.19
C LEU A 125 9.08 6.17 13.66
N TRP A 126 8.14 6.20 14.61
CA TRP A 126 8.44 6.38 16.04
C TRP A 126 8.43 5.10 16.86
N THR A 127 7.86 3.98 16.38
CA THR A 127 7.80 2.73 17.14
C THR A 127 9.19 2.28 17.60
N SER A 128 10.15 2.18 16.69
CA SER A 128 11.50 1.69 17.04
C SER A 128 12.26 2.65 17.97
N SER A 129 12.15 3.96 17.75
CA SER A 129 12.84 4.98 18.57
C SER A 129 12.23 5.12 19.97
N TYR A 130 10.91 4.98 20.09
CA TYR A 130 10.21 4.98 21.37
C TYR A 130 10.63 3.79 22.24
N PHE A 131 10.66 2.57 21.69
CA PHE A 131 11.10 1.39 22.43
C PHE A 131 12.59 1.44 22.79
N ALA A 132 13.43 2.00 21.92
CA ALA A 132 14.85 2.24 22.21
C ALA A 132 15.05 3.23 23.37
N GLY A 133 14.24 4.30 23.45
CA GLY A 133 14.35 5.32 24.50
C GLY A 133 13.75 4.91 25.85
N THR A 134 12.70 4.08 25.85
CA THR A 134 11.90 3.80 27.06
C THR A 134 12.33 2.52 27.78
N LYS A 135 12.88 1.53 27.06
CA LYS A 135 13.23 0.21 27.62
C LYS A 135 14.73 -0.07 27.47
N ARG A 136 15.49 0.16 28.54
CA ARG A 136 16.97 0.07 28.54
C ARG A 136 17.55 -1.37 28.48
N ASN A 137 16.73 -2.40 28.72
CA ASN A 137 17.16 -3.81 28.78
C ASN A 137 16.66 -4.67 27.61
N ILE A 138 16.22 -4.06 26.50
CA ILE A 138 15.75 -4.79 25.32
C ILE A 138 16.85 -4.78 24.25
N ASN A 139 17.14 -5.95 23.66
CA ASN A 139 18.08 -6.09 22.55
C ASN A 139 17.64 -5.21 21.35
N SER A 140 18.58 -4.50 20.73
CA SER A 140 18.34 -3.66 19.53
C SER A 140 17.67 -4.43 18.38
N GLU A 141 17.95 -5.73 18.28
CA GLU A 141 17.33 -6.61 17.28
C GLU A 141 15.83 -6.83 17.55
N LEU A 142 15.46 -7.00 18.82
CA LEU A 142 14.06 -7.12 19.25
C LEU A 142 13.32 -5.79 19.08
N ILE A 143 13.98 -4.65 19.32
CA ILE A 143 13.41 -3.31 19.08
C ILE A 143 13.12 -3.10 17.59
N ALA A 144 14.03 -3.49 16.70
CA ALA A 144 13.82 -3.39 15.26
C ALA A 144 12.65 -4.26 14.77
N SER A 145 12.44 -5.43 15.41
CA SER A 145 11.32 -6.32 15.09
C SER A 145 9.95 -5.74 15.45
N PHE A 146 9.85 -4.77 16.37
CA PHE A 146 8.56 -4.10 16.63
C PHE A 146 8.08 -3.28 15.43
N GLY A 147 9.00 -2.74 14.62
CA GLY A 147 8.64 -2.08 13.35
C GLY A 147 8.08 -3.06 12.32
N SER A 148 8.55 -4.31 12.29
CA SER A 148 8.04 -5.32 11.35
C SER A 148 6.68 -5.89 11.75
N LEU A 149 6.31 -5.85 13.04
CA LEU A 149 4.96 -6.18 13.49
C LEU A 149 3.88 -5.28 12.88
N LEU A 150 4.20 -4.01 12.62
CA LEU A 150 3.26 -3.08 11.99
C LEU A 150 2.92 -3.51 10.56
N PHE A 151 3.94 -3.81 9.75
CA PHE A 151 3.73 -4.35 8.39
C PHE A 151 3.09 -5.74 8.40
N GLY A 152 3.47 -6.60 9.35
CA GLY A 152 2.84 -7.90 9.53
C GLY A 152 1.36 -7.80 9.89
N GLY A 153 1.00 -6.87 10.78
CA GLY A 153 -0.37 -6.58 11.18
C GLY A 153 -1.21 -6.04 10.02
N LEU A 154 -0.68 -5.09 9.26
CA LEU A 154 -1.33 -4.55 8.05
C LEU A 154 -1.54 -5.63 7.00
N MET A 155 -0.52 -6.46 6.76
CA MET A 155 -0.59 -7.58 5.81
C MET A 155 -1.66 -8.60 6.25
N LEU A 156 -1.63 -9.05 7.50
CA LEU A 156 -2.61 -10.01 8.03
C LEU A 156 -4.02 -9.42 8.05
N GLY A 157 -4.18 -8.16 8.46
CA GLY A 157 -5.47 -7.46 8.46
C GLY A 157 -6.07 -7.39 7.06
N ARG A 158 -5.27 -7.04 6.05
CA ARG A 158 -5.71 -7.00 4.64
C ARG A 158 -5.95 -8.39 4.06
N LEU A 159 -5.18 -9.40 4.46
CA LEU A 159 -5.44 -10.79 4.08
C LEU A 159 -6.80 -11.26 4.61
N ILE A 160 -7.06 -11.03 5.90
CA ILE A 160 -8.33 -11.36 6.57
C ILE A 160 -9.48 -10.58 5.92
N ALA A 161 -9.33 -9.27 5.70
CA ALA A 161 -10.32 -8.45 5.01
C ALA A 161 -10.58 -8.93 3.58
N GLY A 162 -9.56 -9.41 2.87
CA GLY A 162 -9.69 -10.03 1.54
C GLY A 162 -10.59 -11.26 1.55
N PHE A 163 -10.52 -12.11 2.58
CA PHE A 163 -11.42 -13.26 2.72
C PHE A 163 -12.83 -12.86 3.20
N ILE A 164 -12.92 -11.89 4.11
CA ILE A 164 -14.19 -11.47 4.73
C ILE A 164 -15.02 -10.55 3.82
N SER A 165 -14.38 -9.82 2.89
CA SER A 165 -15.04 -8.86 1.99
C SER A 165 -16.15 -9.44 1.12
N HIS A 166 -16.18 -10.75 0.90
CA HIS A 166 -17.29 -11.39 0.20
C HIS A 166 -18.55 -11.56 1.06
N ARG A 167 -18.41 -11.55 2.40
CA ARG A 167 -19.51 -11.79 3.36
C ARG A 167 -20.01 -10.52 4.04
N LEU A 168 -19.25 -9.43 4.00
CA LEU A 168 -19.58 -8.16 4.67
C LEU A 168 -19.61 -7.00 3.67
N SER A 169 -20.64 -6.16 3.78
CA SER A 169 -20.71 -4.89 3.04
C SER A 169 -19.62 -3.93 3.50
N ASP A 170 -19.11 -3.10 2.58
CA ASP A 170 -18.05 -2.10 2.81
C ASP A 170 -18.26 -1.26 4.08
N LYS A 171 -19.50 -0.82 4.34
CA LYS A 171 -19.84 -0.04 5.53
C LYS A 171 -19.61 -0.80 6.85
N LYS A 172 -19.81 -2.13 6.84
CA LYS A 172 -19.57 -2.98 8.02
C LYS A 172 -18.08 -3.21 8.21
N LEU A 173 -17.32 -3.39 7.13
CA LEU A 173 -15.86 -3.51 7.21
C LEU A 173 -15.21 -2.26 7.80
N ILE A 174 -15.64 -1.07 7.36
CA ILE A 174 -15.15 0.21 7.91
C ILE A 174 -15.47 0.33 9.40
N ARG A 175 -16.69 -0.01 9.82
CA ARG A 175 -17.07 0.04 11.25
C ARG A 175 -16.29 -0.94 12.11
N ILE A 176 -16.05 -2.16 11.63
CA ILE A 176 -15.25 -3.16 12.35
C ILE A 176 -13.80 -2.67 12.51
N GLY A 177 -13.24 -2.07 11.45
CA GLY A 177 -11.91 -1.45 11.50
C GLY A 177 -11.82 -0.37 12.58
N LEU A 178 -12.77 0.57 12.59
CA LEU A 178 -12.83 1.64 13.61
C LEU A 178 -12.98 1.11 15.04
N ILE A 179 -13.77 0.04 15.23
CA ILE A 179 -13.93 -0.57 16.56
C ILE A 179 -12.63 -1.26 16.98
N THR A 180 -11.93 -1.89 16.05
CA THR A 180 -10.66 -2.58 16.34
C THR A 180 -9.55 -1.59 16.67
N GLU A 181 -9.53 -0.41 16.03
CA GLU A 181 -8.58 0.66 16.33
C GLU A 181 -8.85 1.31 17.70
N ALA A 182 -10.11 1.33 18.15
CA ALA A 182 -10.50 1.91 19.43
C ALA A 182 -10.23 1.01 20.66
N ILE A 183 -9.93 -0.27 20.45
CA ILE A 183 -9.66 -1.27 21.50
C ILE A 183 -8.14 -1.40 21.71
#